data_AF-A0A0J8R005-F1
#
_entry.id   AF-A0A0J8R005-F1
#
_cell.length_a   1.000
_cell.length_b   1.000
_cell.length_c   1.000
_cell.angle_alpha   90.00
_cell.angle_beta   90.00
_cell.angle_gamma   90.00
#
_symmetry.space_group_name_H-M   'P 1'
#
loop_
_entity.id
_entity.type
_entity.pdbx_description
1 polymer ?
#
loop_
_entity_poly.entity_id
_entity_poly.type
_entity_poly.pdbx_seq_one_letter_code
_entity_poly.pdbx_strand_id
1 'polypeptide(L)'
;MNQGQKFSDELLKLCGAPVEDRVMKVSLARHLGFNHRVAPCRLVIPLETTLTPILPASHETNFLKTFRAFANDPITIETVLDEGLVLLSMQRPRKISIRGSDGKVYSLLCKPKDDLRKDQRLMEYNTMINRFLKRDLESNKRRLYIKTYAVTPLNERCGLIEWVDGLRPLREIVTKLLKARGIMINVTVH
;
A
#
# COMPACT_ATOMS: atom_id res chain seq x y z
N MET A 1 -9.07 -23.18 11.51
CA MET A 1 -8.34 -21.98 11.03
C MET A 1 -9.33 -20.93 10.59
N ASN A 2 -9.22 -19.72 11.14
CA ASN A 2 -10.01 -18.55 10.74
C ASN A 2 -9.73 -18.21 9.26
N GLN A 3 -10.74 -17.79 8.51
CA GLN A 3 -10.64 -17.47 7.08
C GLN A 3 -9.61 -16.35 6.82
N GLY A 4 -9.52 -15.37 7.74
CA GLY A 4 -8.51 -14.32 7.68
C GLY A 4 -7.07 -14.82 7.81
N GLN A 5 -6.84 -15.87 8.61
CA GLN A 5 -5.50 -16.48 8.72
C GLN A 5 -5.09 -17.14 7.40
N LYS A 6 -6.01 -17.90 6.79
CA LYS A 6 -5.77 -18.53 5.49
C LYS A 6 -5.44 -17.49 4.42
N PHE A 7 -6.13 -16.35 4.42
CA PHE A 7 -5.86 -15.26 3.50
C PHE A 7 -4.48 -14.62 3.73
N SER A 8 -4.12 -14.36 4.99
CA SER A 8 -2.79 -13.85 5.35
C SER A 8 -1.67 -14.80 4.93
N ASP A 9 -1.85 -16.10 5.16
CA ASP A 9 -0.87 -17.13 4.78
C ASP A 9 -0.69 -17.20 3.25
N GLU A 10 -1.77 -17.08 2.46
CA GLU A 10 -1.68 -17.03 1.00
C GLU A 10 -1.02 -15.74 0.50
N LEU A 11 -1.28 -14.59 1.14
CA LEU A 11 -0.57 -13.35 0.83
C LEU A 11 0.93 -13.44 1.15
N LEU A 12 1.29 -14.07 2.28
CA LEU A 12 2.69 -14.33 2.63
C LEU A 12 3.38 -15.20 1.58
N LYS A 13 2.73 -16.26 1.09
CA LYS A 13 3.25 -17.10 0.01
C LYS A 13 3.43 -16.31 -1.29
N LEU A 14 2.44 -15.49 -1.67
CA LEU A 14 2.51 -14.62 -2.84
C LEU A 14 3.66 -13.62 -2.74
N CYS A 15 3.85 -13.01 -1.57
CA CYS A 15 4.99 -12.14 -1.26
C CYS A 15 6.32 -12.91 -1.30
N GLY A 16 6.36 -14.20 -0.96
CA GLY A 16 7.59 -14.99 -0.96
C GLY A 16 7.93 -15.66 -2.31
N ALA A 17 6.96 -15.79 -3.20
CA ALA A 17 7.08 -16.60 -4.41
C ALA A 17 8.24 -16.15 -5.32
N PRO A 18 9.04 -17.09 -5.87
CA PRO A 18 10.05 -16.75 -6.86
C PRO A 18 9.37 -16.26 -8.15
N VAL A 19 10.03 -15.35 -8.86
CA VAL A 19 9.55 -14.82 -10.15
C VAL A 19 10.69 -14.92 -11.16
N GLU A 20 10.41 -15.30 -12.40
CA GLU A 20 11.40 -15.36 -13.49
C GLU A 20 11.81 -13.95 -13.99
N ASP A 21 13.09 -13.74 -14.30
CA ASP A 21 13.74 -12.42 -14.43
C ASP A 21 13.19 -11.44 -15.48
N ARG A 22 12.29 -11.85 -16.37
CA ARG A 22 11.77 -10.99 -17.46
C ARG A 22 10.26 -10.79 -17.46
N VAL A 23 9.54 -11.38 -16.52
CA VAL A 23 8.07 -11.35 -16.55
C VAL A 23 7.55 -10.11 -15.83
N MET A 24 6.93 -9.22 -16.58
CA MET A 24 6.27 -8.01 -16.07
C MET A 24 4.84 -8.27 -15.61
N LYS A 25 4.08 -9.06 -16.36
CA LYS A 25 2.69 -9.40 -16.07
C LYS A 25 2.62 -10.87 -15.69
N VAL A 26 2.02 -11.16 -14.54
CA VAL A 26 1.91 -12.52 -14.01
C VAL A 26 0.46 -12.83 -13.65
N SER A 27 0.02 -14.05 -13.93
CA SER A 27 -1.16 -14.63 -13.28
C SER A 27 -0.79 -15.11 -11.88
N LEU A 28 -1.50 -14.64 -10.85
CA LEU A 28 -1.26 -14.97 -9.46
C LEU A 28 -1.50 -16.47 -9.19
N ALA A 29 -2.54 -17.06 -9.77
CA ALA A 29 -2.84 -18.48 -9.62
C ALA A 29 -1.80 -19.35 -10.33
N ARG A 30 -1.50 -19.06 -11.61
CA ARG A 30 -0.64 -19.93 -12.43
C ARG A 30 0.84 -19.80 -12.10
N HIS A 31 1.33 -18.57 -11.89
CA HIS A 31 2.76 -18.32 -11.71
C HIS A 31 3.17 -18.21 -10.25
N LEU A 32 2.28 -17.71 -9.37
CA LEU A 32 2.59 -17.47 -7.95
C LEU A 32 1.85 -18.42 -7.01
N GLY A 33 1.03 -19.34 -7.53
CA GLY A 33 0.32 -20.35 -6.74
C GLY A 33 -0.76 -19.80 -5.81
N PHE A 34 -1.29 -18.60 -6.05
CA PHE A 34 -2.27 -17.97 -5.16
C PHE A 34 -3.64 -18.65 -5.24
N ASN A 35 -4.17 -19.07 -4.09
CA ASN A 35 -5.50 -19.67 -4.02
C ASN A 35 -6.62 -18.63 -3.85
N HIS A 36 -7.30 -18.28 -4.93
CA HIS A 36 -8.41 -17.32 -4.92
C HIS A 36 -9.60 -17.70 -4.02
N ARG A 37 -9.75 -18.97 -3.63
CA ARG A 37 -10.85 -19.44 -2.76
C ARG A 37 -10.72 -18.95 -1.31
N VAL A 38 -9.60 -18.31 -0.94
CA VAL A 38 -9.45 -17.69 0.39
C VAL A 38 -10.24 -16.39 0.53
N ALA A 39 -10.77 -15.85 -0.56
CA ALA A 39 -11.70 -14.72 -0.59
C ALA A 39 -13.10 -15.19 -1.04
N PRO A 40 -14.20 -14.53 -0.61
CA PRO A 40 -14.25 -13.31 0.20
C PRO A 40 -13.83 -13.55 1.65
N CYS A 41 -13.24 -12.54 2.30
CA CYS A 41 -12.87 -12.62 3.70
C CYS A 41 -13.19 -11.31 4.44
N ARG A 42 -13.48 -11.39 5.74
CA ARG A 42 -13.88 -10.23 6.57
C ARG A 42 -12.73 -9.27 6.91
N LEU A 43 -11.53 -9.50 6.36
CA LEU A 43 -10.42 -8.58 6.55
C LEU A 43 -10.69 -7.30 5.75
N VAL A 44 -10.35 -6.17 6.36
CA VAL A 44 -10.43 -4.86 5.73
C VAL A 44 -9.24 -4.69 4.78
N ILE A 45 -9.48 -4.09 3.61
CA ILE A 45 -8.39 -3.75 2.69
C ILE A 45 -7.49 -2.71 3.37
N PRO A 46 -6.16 -2.92 3.46
CA PRO A 46 -5.25 -2.03 4.17
C PRO A 46 -4.98 -0.75 3.35
N LEU A 47 -5.91 0.20 3.42
CA LEU A 47 -5.81 1.53 2.82
C LEU A 47 -5.55 2.57 3.91
N GLU A 48 -4.89 3.68 3.57
CA GLU A 48 -4.64 4.78 4.50
C GLU A 48 -5.93 5.24 5.20
N THR A 49 -7.00 5.38 4.42
CA THR A 49 -8.33 5.81 4.91
C THR A 49 -8.97 4.83 5.90
N THR A 50 -8.57 3.55 5.85
CA THR A 50 -9.11 2.51 6.73
C THR A 50 -8.24 2.27 7.97
N LEU A 51 -6.93 2.49 7.86
CA LEU A 51 -5.97 2.25 8.93
C LEU A 51 -5.68 3.49 9.78
N THR A 52 -6.06 4.68 9.31
CA THR A 52 -5.81 5.92 10.05
C THR A 52 -6.98 6.25 10.96
N PRO A 53 -6.81 6.22 12.30
CA PRO A 53 -7.85 6.63 13.22
C PRO A 53 -8.03 8.16 13.17
N ILE A 54 -9.29 8.57 13.22
CA ILE A 54 -9.69 9.94 13.50
C ILE A 54 -9.55 10.15 15.01
N LEU A 55 -9.01 11.30 15.41
CA LEU A 55 -8.96 11.70 16.81
C LEU A 55 -10.24 12.44 17.19
N PRO A 56 -10.75 12.26 18.41
CA PRO A 56 -11.94 12.97 18.84
C PRO A 56 -11.71 14.48 18.87
N ALA A 57 -12.70 15.25 18.41
CA ALA A 57 -12.65 16.71 18.42
C ALA A 57 -12.91 17.31 19.81
N SER A 58 -13.55 16.54 20.70
CA SER A 58 -13.80 16.91 22.10
C SER A 58 -13.44 15.75 23.01
N HIS A 59 -12.96 16.08 24.22
CA HIS A 59 -12.68 15.12 25.28
C HIS A 59 -13.85 14.96 26.27
N GLU A 60 -15.01 15.53 25.96
CA GLU A 60 -16.22 15.37 26.77
C GLU A 60 -16.68 13.90 26.84
N THR A 61 -17.04 13.45 28.04
CA THR A 61 -17.40 12.06 28.33
C THR A 61 -18.56 11.55 27.48
N ASN A 62 -19.55 12.41 27.19
CA ASN A 62 -20.70 12.03 26.37
C ASN A 62 -20.34 11.88 24.88
N PHE A 63 -19.43 12.71 24.37
CA PHE A 63 -18.92 12.63 23.00
C PHE A 63 -18.07 11.37 22.80
N LEU A 64 -17.19 11.05 23.75
CA LEU A 64 -16.31 9.88 23.65
C LEU A 64 -17.09 8.55 23.66
N LYS A 65 -18.26 8.49 24.29
CA LYS A 65 -19.11 7.27 24.30
C LYS A 65 -19.67 6.92 22.92
N THR A 66 -19.96 7.92 22.09
CA THR A 66 -20.52 7.72 20.74
C THR A 66 -19.47 7.81 19.64
N PHE A 67 -18.27 8.29 19.97
CA PHE A 67 -17.18 8.47 19.03
C PHE A 67 -16.72 7.15 18.40
N ARG A 68 -16.56 7.16 17.07
CA ARG A 68 -15.99 6.06 16.28
C ARG A 68 -14.69 6.54 15.66
N ALA A 69 -13.58 5.91 16.03
CA ALA A 69 -12.26 6.29 15.53
C ALA A 69 -12.01 5.88 14.07
N PHE A 70 -12.75 4.90 13.56
CA PHE A 70 -12.61 4.35 12.20
C PHE A 70 -13.92 4.48 11.43
N ALA A 71 -13.86 4.28 10.10
CA ALA A 71 -15.03 4.33 9.24
C ALA A 71 -16.13 3.35 9.70
N ASN A 72 -17.39 3.78 9.61
CA ASN A 72 -18.55 2.98 10.02
C ASN A 72 -18.78 1.75 9.12
N ASP A 73 -18.38 1.84 7.85
CA ASP A 73 -18.49 0.76 6.88
C ASP A 73 -17.12 0.46 6.27
N PRO A 74 -16.33 -0.44 6.89
CA PRO A 74 -15.01 -0.77 6.39
C PRO A 74 -15.10 -1.63 5.13
N ILE A 75 -14.31 -1.26 4.11
CA ILE A 75 -14.26 -2.00 2.85
C ILE A 75 -13.52 -3.32 3.07
N THR A 76 -14.24 -4.43 2.98
CA THR A 76 -13.68 -5.77 3.16
C THR A 76 -13.22 -6.37 1.84
N ILE A 77 -12.42 -7.43 1.90
CA ILE A 77 -11.88 -8.12 0.72
C ILE A 77 -12.95 -9.04 0.13
N GLU A 78 -13.42 -8.71 -1.07
CA GLU A 78 -14.34 -9.56 -1.84
C GLU A 78 -13.56 -10.61 -2.64
N THR A 79 -12.54 -10.19 -3.40
CA THR A 79 -11.68 -11.10 -4.15
C THR A 79 -10.34 -10.46 -4.52
N VAL A 80 -9.34 -11.26 -4.82
CA VAL A 80 -8.07 -10.79 -5.41
C VAL A 80 -8.14 -11.05 -6.91
N LEU A 81 -7.73 -10.08 -7.73
CA LEU A 81 -7.68 -10.26 -9.18
C LEU A 81 -6.47 -11.09 -9.57
N ASP A 82 -6.64 -11.99 -10.52
CA ASP A 82 -5.56 -12.90 -10.94
C ASP A 82 -4.41 -12.19 -11.68
N GLU A 83 -4.63 -10.98 -12.20
CA GLU A 83 -3.58 -10.22 -12.85
C GLU A 83 -2.69 -9.47 -11.83
N GLY A 84 -1.40 -9.75 -11.86
CA GLY A 84 -0.36 -9.05 -11.11
C GLY A 84 0.68 -8.41 -12.02
N LEU A 85 1.34 -7.37 -11.51
CA LEU A 85 2.46 -6.69 -12.17
C LEU A 85 3.72 -6.80 -11.30
N VAL A 86 4.81 -7.32 -11.85
CA VAL A 86 6.11 -7.39 -11.17
C VAL A 86 6.96 -6.21 -11.62
N LEU A 87 7.43 -5.40 -10.68
CA LEU A 87 8.25 -4.23 -11.00
C LEU A 87 9.72 -4.62 -11.21
N LEU A 88 10.38 -3.95 -12.15
CA LEU A 88 11.80 -4.12 -12.45
C LEU A 88 12.65 -3.34 -11.45
N SER A 89 12.84 -3.92 -10.26
CA SER A 89 13.78 -3.43 -9.26
C SER A 89 14.49 -4.61 -8.59
N MET A 90 15.55 -4.34 -7.80
CA MET A 90 16.35 -5.39 -7.15
C MET A 90 15.50 -6.37 -6.32
N GLN A 91 14.46 -5.86 -5.65
CA GLN A 91 13.57 -6.68 -4.82
C GLN A 91 12.34 -7.21 -5.57
N ARG A 92 12.10 -6.78 -6.82
CA ARG A 92 11.01 -7.28 -7.68
C ARG A 92 9.64 -7.34 -7.01
N PRO A 93 9.17 -6.22 -6.43
CA PRO A 93 7.89 -6.17 -5.73
C PRO A 93 6.73 -6.38 -6.72
N ARG A 94 5.60 -6.88 -6.20
CA ARG A 94 4.44 -7.26 -7.02
C ARG A 94 3.27 -6.37 -6.70
N LYS A 95 2.77 -5.64 -7.69
CA LYS A 95 1.49 -4.95 -7.60
C LYS A 95 0.39 -5.99 -7.83
N ILE A 96 -0.48 -6.13 -6.84
CA ILE A 96 -1.70 -6.93 -6.90
C ILE A 96 -2.91 -6.01 -6.85
N SER A 97 -4.05 -6.51 -7.32
CA SER A 97 -5.31 -5.78 -7.28
C SER A 97 -6.36 -6.58 -6.53
N ILE A 98 -7.09 -5.91 -5.65
CA ILE A 98 -8.10 -6.48 -4.76
C ILE A 98 -9.42 -5.78 -5.04
N ARG A 99 -10.48 -6.55 -5.26
CA ARG A 99 -11.85 -6.02 -5.29
C ARG A 99 -12.39 -5.94 -3.86
N GLY A 100 -12.84 -4.76 -3.48
CA GLY A 100 -13.50 -4.50 -2.22
C GLY A 100 -14.97 -4.86 -2.24
N SER A 101 -15.58 -5.01 -1.06
CA SER A 101 -17.03 -5.24 -0.90
C SER A 101 -17.90 -4.10 -1.45
N ASP A 102 -17.30 -2.95 -1.78
CA ASP A 102 -17.95 -1.83 -2.48
C ASP A 102 -17.87 -1.95 -4.02
N GLY A 103 -17.35 -3.07 -4.54
CA GLY A 103 -17.17 -3.36 -5.95
C GLY A 103 -15.97 -2.66 -6.62
N LYS A 104 -15.24 -1.79 -5.89
CA LYS A 104 -14.09 -1.07 -6.44
C LYS A 104 -12.81 -1.89 -6.37
N VAL A 105 -11.85 -1.55 -7.22
CA VAL A 105 -10.55 -2.21 -7.28
C VAL A 105 -9.50 -1.34 -6.63
N TYR A 106 -8.78 -1.92 -5.67
CA TYR A 106 -7.70 -1.31 -4.92
C TYR A 106 -6.41 -2.03 -5.25
N SER A 107 -5.32 -1.28 -5.42
CA SER A 107 -4.01 -1.87 -5.70
C SER A 107 -3.11 -1.82 -4.48
N LEU A 108 -2.37 -2.90 -4.25
CA LEU A 108 -1.35 -3.00 -3.20
C LEU A 108 -0.05 -3.49 -3.81
N LEU A 109 1.06 -3.05 -3.24
CA LEU A 109 2.40 -3.49 -3.58
C LEU A 109 2.91 -4.46 -2.50
N CYS A 110 3.06 -5.72 -2.89
CA CYS A 110 3.72 -6.75 -2.11
C CYS A 110 5.24 -6.58 -2.21
N LYS A 111 5.88 -6.17 -1.10
CA LYS A 111 7.33 -5.98 -1.04
C LYS A 111 7.98 -7.21 -0.37
N PRO A 112 8.73 -8.03 -1.13
CA PRO A 112 9.44 -9.18 -0.56
C PRO A 112 10.75 -8.75 0.08
N LYS A 113 11.27 -9.60 0.98
CA LYS A 113 12.58 -9.50 1.62
C LYS A 113 12.88 -8.13 2.27
N ASP A 114 11.87 -7.51 2.85
CA ASP A 114 11.99 -6.19 3.47
C ASP A 114 11.16 -6.09 4.76
N ASP A 115 11.74 -5.45 5.78
CA ASP A 115 11.07 -5.16 7.05
C ASP A 115 10.45 -3.76 7.00
N LEU A 116 9.15 -3.72 6.75
CA LEU A 116 8.40 -2.48 6.57
C LEU A 116 8.00 -1.79 7.87
N ARG A 117 8.44 -2.25 9.05
CA ARG A 117 8.07 -1.60 10.32
C ARG A 117 8.59 -0.17 10.42
N LYS A 118 9.78 0.12 9.89
CA LYS A 118 10.33 1.48 9.86
C LYS A 118 9.49 2.38 8.94
N ASP A 119 9.15 1.89 7.75
CA ASP A 119 8.26 2.59 6.81
C ASP A 119 6.88 2.87 7.40
N GLN A 120 6.30 1.89 8.10
CA GLN A 120 5.03 2.07 8.82
C GLN A 120 5.13 3.20 9.85
N ARG A 121 6.16 3.21 10.70
CA ARG A 121 6.34 4.27 11.71
C ARG A 121 6.56 5.63 11.08
N LEU A 122 7.27 5.69 9.95
CA LEU A 122 7.44 6.92 9.20
C LEU A 122 6.10 7.46 8.66
N MET A 123 5.22 6.59 8.16
CA MET A 123 3.89 7.01 7.72
C MET A 123 3.03 7.51 8.88
N GLU A 124 3.03 6.83 10.02
CA GLU A 124 2.33 7.29 11.23
C GLU A 124 2.84 8.67 11.70
N TYR A 125 4.16 8.89 11.64
CA TYR A 125 4.78 10.17 11.95
C TYR A 125 4.36 11.27 10.97
N ASN A 126 4.35 10.98 9.67
CA ASN A 126 3.87 11.92 8.64
C ASN A 126 2.39 12.26 8.82
N THR A 127 1.56 11.30 9.23
CA THR A 127 0.16 11.57 9.61
C THR A 127 0.09 12.56 10.77
N MET A 128 0.97 12.46 11.77
CA MET A 128 1.05 13.44 12.86
C MET A 128 1.48 14.82 12.37
N ILE A 129 2.49 14.91 11.48
CA ILE A 129 2.89 16.18 10.85
C ILE A 129 1.72 16.82 10.12
N ASN A 130 0.98 16.04 9.31
CA ASN A 130 -0.19 16.53 8.58
C ASN A 130 -1.26 17.12 9.51
N ARG A 131 -1.43 16.59 10.73
CA ARG A 131 -2.34 17.18 11.73
C ARG A 131 -1.83 18.55 12.19
N PHE A 132 -0.54 18.71 12.44
CA PHE A 132 0.02 20.01 12.81
C PHE A 132 -0.07 21.03 11.67
N LEU A 133 0.24 20.62 10.44
CA LEU A 133 0.10 21.47 9.25
C LEU A 133 -1.34 21.93 9.02
N LYS A 134 -2.33 21.06 9.31
CA LYS A 134 -3.75 21.41 9.19
C LYS A 134 -4.22 22.37 10.30
N ARG A 135 -3.67 22.25 11.50
CA ARG A 135 -4.01 23.12 12.65
C ARG A 135 -3.39 24.51 12.51
N ASP A 136 -2.19 24.62 11.94
CA ASP A 136 -1.53 25.89 11.69
C ASP A 136 -2.21 26.67 10.55
N LEU A 137 -2.59 27.92 10.80
CA LEU A 137 -3.34 28.73 9.84
C LEU A 137 -2.51 29.04 8.58
N GLU A 138 -1.23 29.34 8.72
CA GLU A 138 -0.37 29.72 7.59
C GLU A 138 -0.01 28.51 6.70
N SER A 139 0.17 27.34 7.29
CA SER A 139 0.36 26.08 6.56
C SER A 139 -0.93 25.64 5.87
N ASN A 140 -2.08 25.75 6.52
CA ASN A 140 -3.38 25.38 5.95
C ASN A 140 -3.79 26.32 4.79
N LYS A 141 -3.56 27.63 4.92
CA LYS A 141 -3.76 28.60 3.82
C LYS A 141 -2.97 28.23 2.57
N ARG A 142 -1.73 27.76 2.74
CA ARG A 142 -0.85 27.27 1.66
C ARG A 142 -1.15 25.84 1.24
N ARG A 143 -2.11 25.16 1.88
CA ARG A 143 -2.48 23.76 1.65
C ARG A 143 -1.28 22.82 1.73
N LEU A 144 -0.41 23.04 2.71
CA LEU A 144 0.73 22.15 2.94
C LEU A 144 0.25 20.81 3.51
N TYR A 145 0.67 19.73 2.87
CA TYR A 145 0.49 18.37 3.36
C TYR A 145 1.55 17.45 2.76
N ILE A 146 1.86 16.39 3.49
CA ILE A 146 2.68 15.27 3.03
C ILE A 146 1.73 14.19 2.54
N LYS A 147 1.90 13.72 1.30
CA LYS A 147 1.12 12.58 0.80
C LYS A 147 1.56 11.31 1.54
N THR A 148 0.64 10.69 2.27
CA THR A 148 0.82 9.44 3.01
C THR A 148 0.17 8.27 2.28
N TYR A 149 0.48 7.05 2.71
CA TYR A 149 -0.06 5.80 2.20
C TYR A 149 0.00 4.72 3.29
N ALA A 150 -0.85 3.71 3.23
CA ALA A 150 -0.81 2.61 4.19
C ALA A 150 0.40 1.69 3.97
N VAL A 151 0.98 1.25 5.08
CA VAL A 151 2.02 0.22 5.14
C VAL A 151 1.59 -0.83 6.15
N THR A 152 1.54 -2.10 5.74
CA THR A 152 1.12 -3.22 6.57
C THR A 152 2.19 -4.30 6.56
N PRO A 153 3.07 -4.34 7.58
CA PRO A 153 4.01 -5.44 7.73
C PRO A 153 3.25 -6.76 7.91
N LEU A 154 3.62 -7.79 7.14
CA LEU A 154 3.05 -9.13 7.29
C LEU A 154 3.94 -10.01 8.19
N ASN A 155 5.26 -9.86 8.07
CA ASN A 155 6.27 -10.44 8.96
C ASN A 155 7.58 -9.63 8.91
N GLU A 156 8.67 -10.14 9.47
CA GLU A 156 9.99 -9.49 9.48
C GLU A 156 10.68 -9.40 8.11
N ARG A 157 10.08 -9.98 7.06
CA ARG A 157 10.70 -10.14 5.75
C ARG A 157 9.78 -9.73 4.60
N CYS A 158 8.55 -9.31 4.85
CA CYS A 158 7.68 -8.80 3.80
C CYS A 158 6.53 -7.99 4.38
N GLY A 159 5.93 -7.18 3.51
CA GLY A 159 4.70 -6.49 3.82
C GLY A 159 4.01 -5.93 2.59
N LEU A 160 2.91 -5.24 2.85
CA LEU A 160 2.07 -4.59 1.86
C LEU A 160 2.27 -3.08 1.96
N ILE A 161 2.29 -2.43 0.81
CA ILE A 161 2.26 -0.97 0.69
C ILE A 161 1.07 -0.61 -0.19
N GLU A 162 0.25 0.35 0.23
CA GLU A 162 -0.81 0.87 -0.62
C GLU A 162 -0.25 1.46 -1.91
N TRP A 163 -0.83 1.09 -3.05
CA TRP A 163 -0.43 1.65 -4.32
C TRP A 163 -1.08 3.01 -4.53
N VAL A 164 -0.26 4.04 -4.74
CA VAL A 164 -0.74 5.39 -5.05
C VAL A 164 -0.62 5.64 -6.55
N ASP A 165 -1.76 5.79 -7.21
CA ASP A 165 -1.81 6.09 -8.64
C ASP A 165 -1.38 7.54 -8.96
N GLY A 166 -1.00 7.77 -10.22
CA GLY A 166 -0.56 9.09 -10.70
C GLY A 166 0.87 9.47 -10.31
N LEU A 167 1.61 8.57 -9.65
CA LEU A 167 3.02 8.78 -9.32
C LEU A 167 3.94 8.22 -10.41
N ARG A 168 5.07 8.90 -10.63
CA ARG A 168 6.18 8.43 -11.47
C ARG A 168 7.51 8.66 -10.78
N PRO A 169 8.45 7.70 -10.81
CA PRO A 169 9.79 7.91 -10.25
C PRO A 169 10.48 9.10 -10.90
N LEU A 170 11.11 9.97 -10.08
CA LEU A 170 11.84 11.14 -10.58
C LEU A 170 12.93 10.74 -11.58
N ARG A 171 13.63 9.62 -11.34
CA ARG A 171 14.65 9.07 -12.25
C ARG A 171 14.09 8.84 -13.66
N GLU A 172 12.88 8.31 -13.77
CA GLU A 172 12.25 8.06 -15.07
C GLU A 172 12.02 9.37 -15.82
N ILE A 173 11.45 10.37 -15.13
CA ILE A 173 11.17 11.70 -15.69
C ILE A 173 12.47 12.37 -16.17
N VAL A 174 13.47 12.43 -15.28
CA VAL A 174 14.76 13.05 -15.57
C VAL A 174 15.49 12.33 -16.71
N THR A 175 15.49 10.99 -16.70
CA THR A 175 16.11 10.19 -17.77
C THR A 175 15.47 10.46 -19.12
N LYS A 176 14.14 10.54 -19.16
CA LYS A 176 13.41 10.85 -20.39
C LYS A 176 13.75 12.25 -20.91
N LEU A 177 13.82 13.25 -20.03
CA LEU A 177 14.15 14.63 -20.40
C LEU A 177 15.59 14.78 -20.90
N LEU A 178 16.56 14.14 -20.24
CA LEU A 178 17.96 14.19 -20.63
C LEU A 178 18.20 13.48 -21.96
N LYS A 179 17.58 12.32 -22.17
CA LYS A 179 17.62 11.62 -23.47
C LYS A 179 17.05 12.48 -24.61
N ALA A 180 15.95 13.19 -24.36
CA ALA A 180 15.37 14.11 -25.34
C ALA A 180 16.31 15.28 -25.71
N ARG A 181 17.29 15.59 -24.85
CA ARG A 181 18.35 16.59 -25.09
C ARG A 181 19.65 15.97 -25.64
N GLY A 182 19.67 14.67 -25.96
CA GLY A 182 20.87 13.97 -26.43
C GLY A 182 21.91 13.70 -25.34
N ILE A 183 21.58 13.90 -24.06
CA ILE A 183 22.50 13.68 -22.95
C ILE A 183 22.40 12.21 -22.51
N MET A 184 23.47 11.45 -22.70
CA MET A 184 23.55 10.07 -22.23
C MET A 184 23.83 10.02 -20.73
N ILE A 185 23.00 9.30 -19.99
CA ILE A 185 23.22 9.08 -18.56
C ILE A 185 23.96 7.75 -18.40
N ASN A 186 25.26 7.83 -18.08
CA ASN A 186 26.02 6.66 -17.63
C ASN A 186 25.67 6.39 -16.16
N VAL A 187 24.73 5.49 -15.93
CA VAL A 187 24.44 5.03 -14.56
C VAL A 187 25.28 3.78 -14.32
N THR A 188 26.44 3.94 -13.68
CA THR A 188 27.15 2.81 -13.07
C THR A 188 26.29 2.33 -11.91
N VAL A 189 25.64 1.18 -12.06
CA VAL A 189 24.91 0.54 -10.96
C VAL A 189 25.96 -0.16 -10.10
N HIS A 190 26.34 0.45 -8.99
CA HIS A 190 27.07 -0.22 -7.92
C HIS A 190 26.09 -1.01 -7.04
#